data_AF-A0A7S3M5X9-F1
#
_entry.id   AF-A0A7S3M5X9-F1
#
_cell.length_a   1.000
_cell.length_b   1.000
_cell.length_c   1.000
_cell.angle_alpha   90.00
_cell.angle_beta   90.00
_cell.angle_gamma   90.00
#
_symmetry.space_group_name_H-M   'P 1'
#
loop_
_entity.id
_entity.type
_entity.pdbx_description
1 polymer ?
#
loop_
_entity_poly.entity_id
_entity_poly.type
_entity_poly.pdbx_seq_one_letter_code
_entity_poly.pdbx_strand_id
1 'polypeptide(L)'
;AIMVAQEFRGAVCEAAFSPHAHQVLLTLVQCLGSSEVSFIAEELQGEASRCAQNAYGNTLLFQLMQFAPDDEGTRVLVDELLSGDVAALLGHKFAHEVVTSVVSHGTRAQQSLVLSALRC
;
A
#
# COMPACT_ATOMS: atom_id res chain seq x y z
N ALA A 1 -8.88 -18.88 -6.40
CA ALA A 1 -8.41 -17.57 -5.90
C ALA A 1 -8.64 -17.43 -4.39
N ILE A 2 -9.88 -17.59 -3.89
CA ILE A 2 -10.21 -17.46 -2.45
C ILE A 2 -9.40 -18.41 -1.55
N MET A 3 -9.29 -19.70 -1.91
CA MET A 3 -8.50 -20.68 -1.14
C MET A 3 -7.01 -20.30 -1.07
N VAL A 4 -6.46 -19.74 -2.15
CA VAL A 4 -5.07 -19.27 -2.18
C VAL A 4 -4.90 -18.05 -1.29
N ALA A 5 -5.86 -17.12 -1.28
CA ALA A 5 -5.83 -15.95 -0.41
C ALA A 5 -5.78 -16.34 1.09
N GLN A 6 -6.46 -17.41 1.49
CA GLN A 6 -6.42 -17.89 2.87
C GLN A 6 -5.04 -18.43 3.29
N GLU A 7 -4.31 -19.07 2.39
CA GLU A 7 -2.95 -19.60 2.66
C GLU A 7 -1.92 -18.47 2.88
N PHE A 8 -2.18 -17.26 2.37
CA PHE A 8 -1.31 -16.11 2.59
C PHE A 8 -1.55 -15.39 3.91
N ARG A 9 -2.61 -15.72 4.65
CA ARG A 9 -2.89 -15.08 5.95
C ARG A 9 -1.80 -15.41 6.96
N GLY A 10 -1.23 -14.39 7.59
CA GLY A 10 -0.09 -14.45 8.49
C GLY A 10 1.28 -14.46 7.79
N ALA A 11 1.31 -14.47 6.46
CA ALA A 11 2.53 -14.46 5.65
C ALA A 11 2.56 -13.29 4.65
N VAL A 12 1.62 -12.34 4.73
CA VAL A 12 1.51 -11.25 3.77
C VAL A 12 2.77 -10.40 3.75
N CYS A 13 3.33 -10.05 4.92
CA CYS A 13 4.56 -9.27 5.00
C CYS A 13 5.72 -9.95 4.26
N GLU A 14 5.98 -11.23 4.55
CA GLU A 14 7.05 -11.98 3.88
C GLU A 14 6.80 -12.08 2.37
N ALA A 15 5.56 -12.33 1.98
CA ALA A 15 5.17 -12.43 0.58
C ALA A 15 5.30 -11.10 -0.18
N ALA A 16 4.96 -9.98 0.44
CA ALA A 16 5.06 -8.64 -0.15
C ALA A 16 6.51 -8.25 -0.48
N PHE A 17 7.48 -8.76 0.29
CA PHE A 17 8.91 -8.51 0.07
C PHE A 17 9.60 -9.57 -0.81
N SER A 18 8.87 -10.59 -1.26
CA SER A 18 9.42 -11.68 -2.07
C SER A 18 9.26 -11.41 -3.57
N PRO A 19 10.29 -11.64 -4.40
CA PRO A 19 10.28 -11.39 -5.84
C PRO A 19 9.22 -12.20 -6.62
N HIS A 20 8.72 -13.29 -6.05
CA HIS A 20 7.72 -14.15 -6.70
C HIS A 20 6.36 -14.10 -5.99
N ALA A 21 6.35 -14.08 -4.65
CA ALA A 21 5.09 -14.13 -3.91
C ALA A 21 4.30 -12.83 -3.99
N HIS A 22 4.96 -11.68 -4.16
CA HIS A 22 4.26 -10.40 -4.33
C HIS A 22 3.37 -10.42 -5.59
N GLN A 23 3.76 -11.12 -6.66
CA GLN A 23 2.96 -11.25 -7.88
C GLN A 23 1.65 -12.00 -7.63
N VAL A 24 1.68 -12.97 -6.70
CA VAL A 24 0.46 -13.67 -6.27
C VAL A 24 -0.44 -12.70 -5.50
N LEU A 25 0.10 -11.92 -4.56
CA LEU A 25 -0.67 -10.90 -3.83
C LEU A 25 -1.29 -9.86 -4.77
N LEU A 26 -0.53 -9.38 -5.76
CA LEU A 26 -1.03 -8.45 -6.79
C LEU A 26 -2.19 -9.07 -7.58
N THR A 27 -2.06 -10.34 -7.97
CA THR A 27 -3.12 -11.07 -8.69
C THR A 27 -4.37 -11.20 -7.81
N LEU A 28 -4.21 -11.45 -6.51
CA LEU A 28 -5.34 -11.50 -5.58
C LEU A 28 -6.04 -10.14 -5.49
N VAL A 29 -5.30 -9.04 -5.31
CA VAL A 29 -5.86 -7.67 -5.27
C VAL A 29 -6.62 -7.31 -6.55
N GLN A 30 -6.14 -7.75 -7.71
CA GLN A 30 -6.77 -7.46 -9.00
C GLN A 30 -7.97 -8.35 -9.33
N CYS A 31 -8.01 -9.57 -8.79
CA CYS A 31 -9.00 -10.59 -9.18
C CYS A 31 -10.11 -10.78 -8.14
N LEU A 32 -9.92 -10.34 -6.90
CA LEU A 32 -10.86 -10.51 -5.80
C LEU A 32 -11.52 -9.19 -5.40
N GLY A 33 -12.66 -9.26 -4.71
CA GLY A 33 -13.31 -8.06 -4.17
C GLY A 33 -12.53 -7.43 -3.02
N SER A 34 -12.71 -6.13 -2.77
CA SER A 34 -12.03 -5.40 -1.70
C SER A 34 -12.15 -6.08 -0.33
N SER A 35 -13.33 -6.61 0.00
CA SER A 35 -13.57 -7.35 1.26
C SER A 35 -12.78 -8.66 1.37
N GLU A 36 -12.37 -9.27 0.26
CA GLU A 36 -11.62 -10.53 0.26
C GLU A 36 -10.11 -10.30 0.42
N VAL A 37 -9.64 -9.08 0.13
CA VAL A 37 -8.22 -8.68 0.16
C VAL A 37 -7.90 -7.67 1.26
N SER A 38 -8.89 -7.27 2.08
CA SER A 38 -8.69 -6.36 3.22
C SER A 38 -7.61 -6.86 4.18
N PHE A 39 -7.51 -8.19 4.37
CA PHE A 39 -6.47 -8.81 5.21
C PHE A 39 -5.05 -8.47 4.74
N ILE A 40 -4.85 -8.25 3.44
CA ILE A 40 -3.53 -7.86 2.89
C ILE A 40 -3.17 -6.48 3.43
N ALA A 41 -4.12 -5.55 3.42
CA ALA A 41 -3.90 -4.21 3.94
C ALA A 41 -3.71 -4.23 5.47
N GLU A 42 -4.50 -5.02 6.19
CA GLU A 42 -4.40 -5.21 7.64
C GLU A 42 -3.03 -5.75 8.07
N GLU A 43 -2.52 -6.79 7.41
CA GLU A 43 -1.24 -7.41 7.78
C GLU A 43 -0.03 -6.55 7.44
N LEU A 44 -0.13 -5.66 6.46
CA LEU A 44 0.95 -4.74 6.11
C LEU A 44 1.07 -3.56 7.09
N GLN A 45 0.10 -3.38 7.99
CA GLN A 45 0.16 -2.30 9.00
C GLN A 45 1.39 -2.49 9.91
N GLY A 46 2.04 -1.38 10.24
CA GLY A 46 3.33 -1.34 10.92
C GLY A 46 4.54 -1.44 9.99
N GLU A 47 4.34 -1.82 8.72
CA GLU A 47 5.39 -1.95 7.72
C GLU A 47 5.17 -1.02 6.51
N ALA A 48 4.24 -0.04 6.59
CA ALA A 48 3.83 0.77 5.44
C ALA A 48 5.00 1.52 4.79
N SER A 49 5.85 2.16 5.60
CA SER A 49 7.02 2.89 5.13
C SER A 49 8.06 1.98 4.46
N ARG A 50 8.31 0.81 5.04
CA ARG A 50 9.22 -0.20 4.47
C ARG A 50 8.65 -0.78 3.18
N CYS A 51 7.34 -1.01 3.14
CA CYS A 51 6.61 -1.49 1.96
C CYS A 51 6.76 -0.50 0.80
N ALA A 52 6.47 0.79 1.03
CA ALA A 52 6.60 1.85 0.02
C ALA A 52 8.04 2.02 -0.50
N GLN A 53 9.05 1.78 0.34
CA GLN A 53 10.46 1.89 -0.03
C GLN A 53 11.05 0.60 -0.62
N ASN A 54 10.29 -0.49 -0.69
CA ASN A 54 10.76 -1.75 -1.25
C ASN A 54 10.44 -1.86 -2.74
N ALA A 55 11.28 -2.55 -3.52
CA ALA A 55 11.12 -2.72 -4.97
C ALA A 55 9.85 -3.49 -5.39
N TYR A 56 9.28 -4.31 -4.49
CA TYR A 56 8.07 -5.11 -4.73
C TYR A 56 6.89 -4.58 -3.91
N GLY A 57 7.14 -4.23 -2.64
CA GLY A 57 6.13 -3.71 -1.72
C GLY A 57 5.44 -2.43 -2.24
N ASN A 58 6.19 -1.53 -2.89
CA ASN A 58 5.62 -0.29 -3.44
C ASN A 58 4.47 -0.57 -4.41
N THR A 59 4.61 -1.62 -5.22
CA THR A 59 3.63 -1.95 -6.25
C THR A 59 2.37 -2.53 -5.62
N LEU A 60 2.53 -3.34 -4.57
CA LEU A 60 1.40 -3.88 -3.81
C LEU A 60 0.62 -2.76 -3.11
N LEU A 61 1.31 -1.83 -2.45
CA LEU A 61 0.68 -0.69 -1.79
C LEU A 61 -0.02 0.23 -2.82
N PHE A 62 0.60 0.46 -3.96
CA PHE A 62 0.02 1.21 -5.08
C PHE A 62 -1.23 0.53 -5.66
N GLN A 63 -1.27 -0.80 -5.75
CA GLN A 63 -2.46 -1.53 -6.17
C GLN A 63 -3.57 -1.47 -5.12
N LEU A 64 -3.26 -1.64 -3.83
CA LEU A 64 -4.26 -1.52 -2.77
C LEU A 64 -4.96 -0.16 -2.80
N MET A 65 -4.20 0.94 -2.98
CA MET A 65 -4.78 2.28 -3.10
C MET A 65 -5.67 2.47 -4.35
N GLN A 66 -5.41 1.75 -5.43
CA GLN A 66 -6.23 1.86 -6.66
C GLN A 66 -7.49 1.00 -6.60
N PHE A 67 -7.38 -0.23 -6.09
CA PHE A 67 -8.46 -1.21 -6.10
C PHE A 67 -9.35 -1.14 -4.85
N ALA A 68 -8.79 -0.69 -3.73
CA ALA A 68 -9.46 -0.63 -2.45
C ALA A 68 -9.20 0.71 -1.71
N PRO A 69 -9.39 1.89 -2.34
CA PRO A 69 -9.17 3.19 -1.69
C PRO A 69 -10.12 3.46 -0.50
N ASP A 70 -11.29 2.84 -0.52
CA ASP A 70 -12.31 3.00 0.52
C ASP A 70 -12.21 1.94 1.64
N ASP A 71 -11.33 0.95 1.47
CA ASP A 71 -11.05 -0.03 2.50
C ASP A 71 -10.36 0.62 3.70
N GLU A 72 -10.83 0.26 4.90
CA GLU A 72 -10.32 0.84 6.14
C GLU A 72 -8.84 0.49 6.35
N GLY A 73 -8.44 -0.75 6.05
CA GLY A 73 -7.05 -1.19 6.13
C GLY A 73 -6.15 -0.40 5.19
N THR A 74 -6.58 -0.19 3.95
CA THR A 74 -5.83 0.65 2.98
C THR A 74 -5.68 2.08 3.46
N ARG A 75 -6.74 2.67 4.03
CA ARG A 75 -6.68 4.05 4.55
C ARG A 75 -5.72 4.17 5.72
N VAL A 76 -5.76 3.23 6.66
CA VAL A 76 -4.84 3.18 7.80
C VAL A 76 -3.39 3.03 7.33
N LEU A 77 -3.12 2.19 6.34
CA LEU A 77 -1.79 2.07 5.74
C LEU A 77 -1.27 3.38 5.14
N VAL A 78 -2.13 4.11 4.44
CA VAL A 78 -1.76 5.41 3.87
C VAL A 78 -1.51 6.43 4.97
N ASP A 79 -2.35 6.47 6.00
CA ASP A 79 -2.15 7.36 7.15
C ASP A 79 -0.85 7.05 7.89
N GLU A 80 -0.51 5.76 8.07
CA GLU A 80 0.76 5.31 8.63
C GLU A 80 1.94 5.79 7.77
N LEU A 81 1.88 5.59 6.45
CA LEU A 81 2.93 6.03 5.53
C LEU A 81 3.15 7.55 5.61
N LEU A 82 2.07 8.34 5.67
CA LEU A 82 2.12 9.80 5.72
C LEU A 82 2.47 10.36 7.10
N SER A 83 2.45 9.54 8.15
CA SER A 83 2.89 9.96 9.49
C SER A 83 4.41 10.16 9.58
N GLY A 84 5.17 9.61 8.63
CA GLY A 84 6.62 9.77 8.50
C GLY A 84 7.04 11.04 7.76
N ASP A 85 8.31 11.07 7.32
CA ASP A 85 8.85 12.15 6.51
C ASP A 85 8.41 12.03 5.04
N VAL A 86 7.28 12.68 4.72
CA VAL A 86 6.69 12.68 3.37
C VAL A 86 7.65 13.27 2.33
N ALA A 87 8.47 14.25 2.68
CA ALA A 87 9.44 14.84 1.76
C ALA A 87 10.56 13.85 1.41
N ALA A 88 11.05 13.11 2.40
CA ALA A 88 12.01 12.02 2.17
C ALA A 88 11.41 10.91 1.30
N LEU A 89 10.13 10.54 1.53
CA LEU A 89 9.44 9.54 0.72
C LEU A 89 9.25 9.99 -0.74
N LEU A 90 8.93 11.26 -0.97
CA LEU A 90 8.85 11.86 -2.32
C LEU A 90 10.20 11.86 -3.04
N GLY A 91 11.32 11.94 -2.32
CA GLY A 91 12.66 11.80 -2.88
C GLY A 91 13.10 10.36 -3.11
N HIS A 92 12.36 9.37 -2.63
CA HIS A 92 12.75 7.96 -2.70
C HIS A 92 12.35 7.31 -4.03
N LYS A 93 13.28 6.57 -4.65
CA LYS A 93 13.12 5.95 -5.99
C LYS A 93 11.89 5.06 -6.19
N PHE A 94 11.31 4.52 -5.12
CA PHE A 94 10.09 3.69 -5.18
C PHE A 94 8.91 4.33 -4.45
N ALA A 95 9.15 5.03 -3.34
CA ALA A 95 8.06 5.50 -2.49
C ALA A 95 7.38 6.74 -3.08
N HIS A 96 8.07 7.49 -3.94
CA HIS A 96 7.50 8.67 -4.60
C HIS A 96 6.26 8.32 -5.44
N GLU A 97 6.22 7.16 -6.10
CA GLU A 97 5.04 6.73 -6.89
C GLU A 97 3.83 6.50 -5.99
N VAL A 98 4.06 5.82 -4.86
CA VAL A 98 3.04 5.56 -3.83
C VAL A 98 2.52 6.89 -3.28
N VAL A 99 3.39 7.78 -2.81
CA VAL A 99 3.00 9.07 -2.22
C VAL A 99 2.31 9.98 -3.26
N THR A 100 2.76 9.97 -4.51
CA THR A 100 2.11 10.73 -5.59
C THR A 100 0.70 10.19 -5.86
N SER A 101 0.51 8.88 -5.81
CA SER A 101 -0.80 8.27 -6.04
C SER A 101 -1.84 8.64 -4.98
N VAL A 102 -1.42 8.99 -3.76
CA VAL A 102 -2.29 9.51 -2.69
C VAL A 102 -2.97 10.80 -3.12
N VAL A 103 -2.33 11.63 -3.95
CA VAL A 103 -2.94 12.86 -4.48
C VAL A 103 -4.20 12.54 -5.32
N SER A 104 -4.22 11.38 -5.98
CA SER A 104 -5.35 10.96 -6.84
C SER A 104 -6.37 10.07 -6.11
N HIS A 105 -5.92 9.19 -5.21
CA HIS A 105 -6.76 8.13 -4.62
C HIS A 105 -6.97 8.27 -3.11
N GLY A 106 -6.17 9.10 -2.43
CA GLY A 106 -6.26 9.31 -1.00
C GLY A 106 -7.45 10.18 -0.60
N THR A 107 -7.75 10.22 0.69
CA THR A 107 -8.77 11.10 1.25
C THR A 107 -8.35 12.58 1.13
N ARG A 108 -9.31 13.51 1.25
CA ARG A 108 -8.98 14.96 1.24
C ARG A 108 -7.92 15.34 2.27
N ALA A 109 -7.94 14.70 3.44
CA ALA A 109 -6.94 14.94 4.49
C ALA A 109 -5.55 14.46 4.05
N GLN A 110 -5.46 13.24 3.52
CA GLN A 110 -4.21 12.66 3.00
C GLN A 110 -3.65 13.47 1.83
N GLN A 111 -4.51 13.88 0.89
CA GLN A 111 -4.13 14.75 -0.22
C GLN A 111 -3.55 16.08 0.28
N SER A 112 -4.19 16.70 1.28
CA SER A 112 -3.70 17.95 1.85
C SER A 112 -2.32 17.80 2.51
N LEU A 113 -2.05 16.67 3.17
CA LEU A 113 -0.75 16.38 3.77
C LEU A 113 0.34 16.30 2.70
N VAL A 114 0.13 15.51 1.65
CA VAL A 114 1.09 15.38 0.54
C VAL A 114 1.33 16.72 -0.15
N LEU A 115 0.27 17.48 -0.43
CA LEU A 115 0.39 18.80 -1.06
C LEU A 115 1.13 19.81 -0.19
N SER A 116 1.04 19.70 1.14
CA SER A 116 1.79 20.57 2.05
C SER A 116 3.29 20.26 2.02
N ALA A 117 3.67 18.98 1.89
CA ALA A 117 5.06 18.56 1.81
C ALA A 117 5.75 18.99 0.50
N LEU A 118 4.99 19.17 -0.59
CA LEU A 118 5.49 19.66 -1.88
C LEU A 118 5.75 21.18 -1.92
N ARG A 119 5.27 21.94 -0.93
CA ARG A 119 5.40 23.41 -0.89
C ARG A 119 6.62 23.89 -0.10
N CYS A 120 7.40 22.97 0.46
CA CYS A 120 8.64 23.23 1.21
C CYS A 120 9.85 23.14 0.28
#